data_AF-A0A2D4PMI5-F1
#
_entry.id   AF-A0A2D4PMI5-F1
#
_cell.length_a   1.000
_cell.length_b   1.000
_cell.length_c   1.000
_cell.angle_alpha   90.00
_cell.angle_beta   90.00
_cell.angle_gamma   90.00
#
_symmetry.space_group_name_H-M   'P 1'
#
loop_
_entity.id
_entity.type
_entity.pdbx_description
1 polymer ?
#
loop_
_entity_poly.entity_id
_entity_poly.type
_entity_poly.pdbx_seq_one_letter_code
_entity_poly.pdbx_strand_id
1 'polypeptide(L)'
;VWAQEVFDGTCVAVNNKYRLMAFGCTNGSVQVYTIDHSTGAMQLSHKLELTPKQYPDIWNKTGAVKLIRWSPDNCVVMVTWECGGLSLWSVFGAQLICTLGGDFIDQTDGTKKDPLKISSMSWGSEGYHLWVIDANNSGNSMTESKNKGQRFGILQFQFIKSALAVNPCISNQEQVLLQGEDRLYLNCGDVVQAQNPRSSSAHAEHKTIRERGQFSYESLDSQGLSTLLGHRHWHVVQIHNIYLEINWPIRFSAIDKMGQNVAVVGKFGFAHYSLFSKKWKLFGNITQEQNMTVTGGLAWWNDFIVIACYNLSDRQEELRVYLRTANLDNAFAHITKVQAETLLLSIFRDIIILFRADCSICLYSIKRKSDGPNPTTSIQVLQEVSMSRYIPHPFLVVSVTLTSVRTETGISLKMPQQACEAESIMLNLAGQLIMVQRDRSGPQIREKESSPNQRKLVS
;
A
#
# COMPACT_ATOMS: atom_id res chain seq x y z
N VAL A 1 18.38 -17.74 22.00
CA VAL A 1 17.14 -17.71 21.20
C VAL A 1 16.99 -19.08 20.54
N TRP A 2 15.93 -19.82 20.83
CA TRP A 2 15.70 -21.18 20.28
C TRP A 2 14.33 -21.24 19.62
N ALA A 3 14.28 -21.68 18.35
CA ALA A 3 13.04 -21.97 17.64
C ALA A 3 12.56 -23.36 18.03
N GLN A 4 11.60 -23.43 18.95
CA GLN A 4 10.93 -24.69 19.29
C GLN A 4 10.25 -25.23 18.01
N GLU A 5 10.30 -26.53 17.75
CA GLU A 5 9.66 -27.20 16.59
C GLU A 5 10.38 -27.14 15.22
N VAL A 6 11.52 -26.43 15.11
CA VAL A 6 12.37 -26.49 13.90
C VAL A 6 13.49 -27.52 14.09
N PHE A 7 13.27 -28.75 13.63
CA PHE A 7 14.25 -29.84 13.74
C PHE A 7 14.97 -30.15 12.42
N ASP A 8 14.38 -29.73 11.30
CA ASP A 8 14.76 -30.08 9.94
C ASP A 8 14.97 -28.83 9.06
N GLY A 9 15.51 -27.76 9.65
CA GLY A 9 15.72 -26.49 8.98
C GLY A 9 16.75 -26.58 7.84
N THR A 10 16.41 -26.06 6.66
CA THR A 10 17.27 -26.06 5.46
C THR A 10 17.81 -24.69 5.10
N CYS A 11 17.06 -23.63 5.40
CA CYS A 11 17.46 -22.25 5.15
C CYS A 11 16.73 -21.29 6.10
N VAL A 12 17.24 -20.06 6.21
CA VAL A 12 16.69 -19.03 7.10
C VAL A 12 16.63 -17.67 6.40
N ALA A 13 15.61 -16.88 6.72
CA ALA A 13 15.50 -15.49 6.30
C ALA A 13 14.89 -14.61 7.40
N VAL A 14 15.44 -13.42 7.60
CA VAL A 14 15.02 -12.49 8.65
C VAL A 14 14.27 -11.31 8.05
N ASN A 15 13.16 -10.93 8.68
CA ASN A 15 12.40 -9.72 8.39
C ASN A 15 12.53 -8.78 9.58
N ASN A 16 13.37 -7.76 9.44
CA ASN A 16 13.67 -6.85 10.56
C ASN A 16 12.51 -5.90 10.88
N LYS A 17 11.73 -5.50 9.87
CA LYS A 17 10.61 -4.57 10.03
C LYS A 17 9.51 -5.15 10.92
N TYR A 18 9.16 -6.42 10.68
CA TYR A 18 8.12 -7.12 11.42
C TYR A 18 8.68 -8.05 12.51
N ARG A 19 10.00 -8.03 12.73
CA ARG A 19 10.73 -8.88 13.69
C ARG A 19 10.41 -10.37 13.53
N LEU A 20 10.34 -10.83 12.27
CA LEU A 20 10.05 -12.22 11.95
C LEU A 20 11.32 -12.97 11.54
N MET A 21 11.37 -14.25 11.88
CA MET A 21 12.38 -15.20 11.40
C MET A 21 11.68 -16.35 10.71
N ALA A 22 11.97 -16.56 9.43
CA ALA A 22 11.43 -17.65 8.63
C ALA A 22 12.47 -18.76 8.50
N PHE A 23 12.08 -19.98 8.81
CA PHE A 23 12.90 -21.19 8.67
C PHE A 23 12.24 -22.13 7.66
N GLY A 24 12.95 -22.44 6.58
CA GLY A 24 12.51 -23.45 5.61
C GLY A 24 12.81 -24.84 6.13
N CYS A 25 11.92 -25.80 5.88
CA CYS A 25 12.02 -27.17 6.37
C CYS A 25 12.21 -28.18 5.22
N THR A 26 12.72 -29.37 5.55
CA THR A 26 12.88 -30.49 4.58
C THR A 26 11.55 -30.98 4.03
N ASN A 27 10.48 -30.75 4.80
CA ASN A 27 9.12 -31.12 4.47
C ASN A 27 8.44 -30.17 3.46
N GLY A 28 9.14 -29.11 3.01
CA GLY A 28 8.63 -28.13 2.05
C GLY A 28 7.82 -26.97 2.66
N SER A 29 7.60 -26.97 3.98
CA SER A 29 6.96 -25.84 4.69
C SER A 29 7.99 -24.82 5.17
N VAL A 30 7.52 -23.59 5.41
CA VAL A 30 8.29 -22.55 6.10
C VAL A 30 7.61 -22.23 7.41
N GLN A 31 8.35 -22.31 8.50
CA GLN A 31 7.86 -21.91 9.83
C GLN A 31 8.33 -20.49 10.12
N VAL A 32 7.39 -19.58 10.40
CA VAL A 32 7.68 -18.17 10.66
C VAL A 32 7.44 -17.88 12.14
N TYR A 33 8.47 -17.36 12.79
CA TYR A 33 8.47 -17.02 14.21
C TYR A 33 8.57 -15.52 14.42
N THR A 34 7.98 -15.04 15.51
CA THR A 34 8.18 -13.68 16.04
C THR A 34 8.98 -13.75 17.34
N ILE A 35 9.56 -12.63 17.75
CA ILE A 35 10.29 -12.50 19.02
C ILE A 35 9.46 -11.69 20.00
N ASP A 36 9.02 -12.34 21.07
CA ASP A 36 8.30 -11.69 22.16
C ASP A 36 9.12 -10.53 22.76
N HIS A 37 8.49 -9.37 22.90
CA HIS A 37 9.12 -8.15 23.42
C HIS A 37 9.49 -8.27 24.90
N SER A 38 8.70 -8.99 25.69
CA SER A 38 8.83 -9.10 27.13
C SER A 38 9.82 -10.19 27.54
N THR A 39 9.77 -11.34 26.88
CA THR A 39 10.56 -12.52 27.23
C THR A 39 11.77 -12.73 26.33
N GLY A 40 11.79 -12.12 25.13
CA GLY A 40 12.79 -12.43 24.08
C GLY A 40 12.66 -13.85 23.52
N ALA A 41 11.61 -14.58 23.90
CA ALA A 41 11.36 -15.93 23.43
C ALA A 41 10.89 -15.90 21.97
N MET A 42 11.26 -16.93 21.24
CA MET A 42 10.79 -17.13 19.88
C MET A 42 9.45 -17.86 19.91
N GLN A 43 8.42 -17.28 19.31
CA GLN A 43 7.07 -17.82 19.27
C GLN A 43 6.64 -18.07 17.83
N LEU A 44 6.08 -19.24 17.54
CA LEU A 44 5.56 -19.55 16.21
C LEU A 44 4.43 -18.56 15.89
N SER A 45 4.58 -17.81 14.81
CA SER A 45 3.59 -16.85 14.33
C SER A 45 2.63 -17.52 13.34
N HIS A 46 3.17 -18.11 12.28
CA HIS A 46 2.39 -18.77 11.23
C HIS A 46 3.28 -19.71 10.41
N LYS A 47 2.66 -20.52 9.55
CA LYS A 47 3.35 -21.42 8.62
C LYS A 47 3.01 -21.03 7.18
N LEU A 48 4.01 -21.03 6.30
CA LEU A 48 3.81 -20.96 4.85
C LEU A 48 3.87 -22.38 4.31
N GLU A 49 2.72 -22.93 3.99
CA GLU A 49 2.60 -24.30 3.50
C GLU A 49 1.61 -24.37 2.36
N LEU A 50 1.98 -25.10 1.31
CA LEU A 50 1.07 -25.40 0.23
C LEU A 50 0.18 -26.57 0.67
N THR A 51 -1.14 -26.36 0.69
CA THR A 51 -2.06 -27.38 1.19
C THR A 51 -2.45 -28.38 0.10
N PRO A 52 -2.59 -29.68 0.44
CA PRO A 52 -3.07 -30.69 -0.51
C PRO A 52 -4.45 -30.40 -1.11
N LYS A 53 -5.27 -29.60 -0.40
CA LYS A 53 -6.59 -29.13 -0.87
C LYS A 53 -6.48 -28.27 -2.13
N GLN A 54 -5.46 -27.43 -2.20
CA GLN A 54 -5.22 -26.52 -3.31
C GLN A 54 -4.27 -27.13 -4.34
N TYR A 55 -3.32 -27.94 -3.89
CA TYR A 55 -2.29 -28.55 -4.71
C TYR A 55 -2.24 -30.07 -4.45
N PRO A 56 -2.97 -30.89 -5.22
CA PRO A 56 -2.88 -32.33 -5.09
C PRO A 56 -1.44 -32.84 -5.30
N ASP A 57 -1.04 -33.81 -4.49
CA ASP A 57 0.30 -34.44 -4.49
C ASP A 57 1.47 -33.47 -4.24
N ILE A 58 1.25 -32.39 -3.50
CA ILE A 58 2.25 -31.33 -3.35
C ILE A 58 3.59 -31.79 -2.75
N TRP A 59 3.53 -32.75 -1.82
CA TRP A 59 4.74 -33.28 -1.15
C TRP A 59 5.74 -33.90 -2.13
N ASN A 60 5.23 -34.54 -3.18
CA ASN A 60 6.05 -35.14 -4.23
C ASN A 60 6.55 -34.10 -5.25
N LYS A 61 5.95 -32.90 -5.27
CA LYS A 61 6.23 -31.84 -6.26
C LYS A 61 7.20 -30.79 -5.75
N THR A 62 7.29 -30.55 -4.44
CA THR A 62 8.15 -29.51 -3.86
C THR A 62 9.52 -30.06 -3.43
N GLY A 63 9.54 -31.11 -2.62
CA GLY A 63 10.73 -31.45 -1.83
C GLY A 63 11.04 -30.38 -0.77
N ALA A 64 12.28 -30.34 -0.29
CA ALA A 64 12.70 -29.41 0.75
C ALA A 64 12.67 -27.94 0.29
N VAL A 65 12.45 -27.01 1.24
CA VAL A 65 12.58 -25.58 0.95
C VAL A 65 14.04 -25.27 0.64
N LYS A 66 14.28 -24.62 -0.51
CA LYS A 66 15.62 -24.32 -1.00
C LYS A 66 16.06 -22.89 -0.71
N LEU A 67 15.20 -21.91 -1.02
CA LEU A 67 15.50 -20.50 -0.80
C LEU A 67 14.29 -19.77 -0.22
N ILE A 68 14.58 -18.84 0.70
CA ILE A 68 13.62 -17.88 1.25
C ILE A 68 14.22 -16.48 1.09
N ARG A 69 13.48 -15.53 0.49
CA ARG A 69 13.89 -14.12 0.39
C ARG A 69 12.72 -13.18 0.64
N TRP A 70 12.82 -12.42 1.72
CA TRP A 70 11.97 -11.25 1.96
C TRP A 70 12.22 -10.18 0.90
N SER A 71 11.17 -9.50 0.47
CA SER A 71 11.28 -8.29 -0.36
C SER A 71 11.96 -7.16 0.43
N PRO A 72 12.61 -6.18 -0.24
CA PRO A 72 13.26 -5.06 0.44
C PRO A 72 12.33 -4.22 1.31
N ASP A 73 11.06 -4.10 0.95
CA ASP A 73 10.02 -3.41 1.73
C ASP A 73 9.45 -4.26 2.87
N ASN A 74 9.90 -5.52 3.00
CA ASN A 74 9.51 -6.49 4.02
C ASN A 74 8.04 -6.90 3.99
N CYS A 75 7.31 -6.62 2.90
CA CYS A 75 5.87 -6.87 2.78
C CYS A 75 5.54 -8.26 2.21
N VAL A 76 6.47 -8.88 1.48
CA VAL A 76 6.27 -10.21 0.88
C VAL A 76 7.53 -11.08 1.04
N VAL A 77 7.36 -12.40 0.92
CA VAL A 77 8.44 -13.38 0.90
C VAL A 77 8.29 -14.34 -0.27
N MET A 78 9.40 -14.56 -0.96
CA MET A 78 9.52 -15.58 -2.01
C MET A 78 10.09 -16.87 -1.42
N VAL A 79 9.46 -18.00 -1.73
CA VAL A 79 9.84 -19.35 -1.32
C VAL A 79 10.02 -20.23 -2.55
N THR A 80 11.11 -21.00 -2.60
CA THR A 80 11.39 -21.98 -3.66
C THR A 80 11.73 -23.33 -3.08
N TRP A 81 11.61 -24.40 -3.88
CA TRP A 81 11.86 -25.78 -3.43
C TRP A 81 12.86 -26.53 -4.32
N GLU A 82 13.38 -27.63 -3.80
CA GLU A 82 14.41 -28.45 -4.46
C GLU A 82 13.92 -29.11 -5.76
N CYS A 83 12.67 -29.62 -5.79
CA CYS A 83 12.09 -30.21 -6.99
C CYS A 83 11.66 -29.15 -8.02
N GLY A 84 11.65 -27.87 -7.63
CA GLY A 84 11.31 -26.72 -8.47
C GLY A 84 10.01 -26.03 -8.07
N GLY A 85 9.73 -24.93 -8.75
CA GLY A 85 8.61 -24.04 -8.46
C GLY A 85 8.94 -22.95 -7.44
N LEU A 86 8.05 -21.96 -7.39
CA LEU A 86 8.13 -20.82 -6.48
C LEU A 86 6.74 -20.42 -5.99
N SER A 87 6.72 -19.73 -4.86
CA SER A 87 5.53 -19.08 -4.33
C SER A 87 5.86 -17.75 -3.65
N LEU A 88 4.95 -16.80 -3.78
CA LEU A 88 5.01 -15.51 -3.13
C LEU A 88 3.92 -15.43 -2.07
N TRP A 89 4.30 -14.99 -0.88
CA TRP A 89 3.40 -14.83 0.25
C TRP A 89 3.48 -13.41 0.78
N SER A 90 2.37 -12.88 1.28
CA SER A 90 2.40 -11.69 2.13
C SER A 90 3.15 -11.99 3.45
N VAL A 91 3.59 -10.94 4.13
CA VAL A 91 4.37 -11.05 5.37
C VAL A 91 3.69 -11.82 6.51
N PHE A 92 2.36 -11.95 6.47
CA PHE A 92 1.59 -12.72 7.45
C PHE A 92 0.90 -13.95 6.85
N GLY A 93 1.43 -14.49 5.75
CA GLY A 93 1.10 -15.84 5.29
C GLY A 93 -0.07 -15.98 4.31
N ALA A 94 -0.63 -14.88 3.80
CA ALA A 94 -1.55 -14.98 2.66
C ALA A 94 -0.77 -15.30 1.37
N GLN A 95 -1.10 -16.40 0.69
CA GLN A 95 -0.49 -16.78 -0.58
C GLN A 95 -0.95 -15.84 -1.71
N LEU A 96 0.00 -15.28 -2.46
CA LEU A 96 -0.27 -14.35 -3.55
C LEU A 96 -0.09 -15.01 -4.93
N ILE A 97 0.97 -15.81 -5.09
CA ILE A 97 1.22 -16.55 -6.33
C ILE A 97 1.86 -17.91 -5.99
N CYS A 98 1.62 -18.90 -6.84
CA CYS A 98 2.35 -20.17 -6.80
C CYS A 98 2.41 -20.75 -8.21
N THR A 99 3.62 -21.08 -8.67
CA THR A 99 3.83 -21.64 -10.01
C THR A 99 3.58 -23.15 -10.07
N LEU A 100 3.24 -23.78 -8.95
CA LEU A 100 2.88 -25.20 -8.89
C LEU A 100 1.36 -25.41 -9.06
N GLY A 101 0.61 -24.34 -9.34
CA GLY A 101 -0.80 -24.37 -9.74
C GLY A 101 -0.97 -24.59 -11.24
N GLY A 102 -2.16 -25.06 -11.64
CA GLY A 102 -2.47 -25.43 -13.03
C GLY A 102 -2.13 -24.37 -14.07
N ASP A 103 -2.39 -23.10 -13.76
CA ASP A 103 -2.20 -21.95 -14.67
C ASP A 103 -0.76 -21.77 -15.20
N PHE A 104 0.24 -22.35 -14.51
CA PHE A 104 1.65 -22.21 -14.86
C PHE A 104 2.29 -23.50 -15.40
N ILE A 105 1.53 -24.60 -15.42
CA ILE A 105 2.03 -25.94 -15.74
C ILE A 105 1.82 -26.27 -17.21
N ASP A 106 0.84 -25.67 -17.88
CA ASP A 106 0.49 -26.03 -19.26
C ASP A 106 1.25 -25.17 -20.29
N GLN A 107 1.93 -25.83 -21.23
CA GLN A 107 2.43 -25.18 -22.44
C GLN A 107 1.28 -24.92 -23.43
N THR A 108 1.49 -24.02 -24.40
CA THR A 108 0.55 -23.77 -25.51
C THR A 108 0.19 -25.06 -26.27
N ASP A 109 1.07 -26.05 -26.21
CA ASP A 109 0.94 -27.34 -26.90
C ASP A 109 0.28 -28.42 -26.02
N GLY A 110 -0.24 -28.07 -24.84
CA GLY A 110 -0.90 -28.99 -23.91
C GLY A 110 0.02 -29.98 -23.18
N THR A 111 1.34 -29.82 -23.32
CA THR A 111 2.33 -30.63 -22.59
C THR A 111 2.67 -30.00 -21.23
N LYS A 112 2.86 -30.85 -20.21
CA LYS A 112 3.25 -30.39 -18.87
C LYS A 112 4.67 -29.82 -18.91
N LYS A 113 4.80 -28.56 -18.51
CA LYS A 113 6.08 -27.89 -18.33
C LYS A 113 6.74 -28.37 -17.04
N ASP A 114 8.03 -28.70 -17.11
CA ASP A 114 8.81 -28.97 -15.90
C ASP A 114 8.84 -27.73 -14.99
N PRO A 115 8.68 -27.89 -13.66
CA PRO A 115 8.78 -26.78 -12.73
C PRO A 115 10.11 -26.05 -12.87
N LEU A 116 10.07 -24.72 -12.81
CA LEU A 116 11.28 -23.88 -12.84
C LEU A 116 12.18 -24.20 -11.64
N LYS A 117 13.41 -24.64 -11.89
CA LYS A 117 14.37 -24.94 -10.81
C LYS A 117 15.26 -23.74 -10.58
N ILE A 118 15.11 -23.10 -9.42
CA ILE A 118 15.88 -21.89 -9.10
C ILE A 118 17.16 -22.28 -8.36
N SER A 119 18.33 -21.86 -8.86
CA SER A 119 19.61 -22.03 -8.14
C SER A 119 19.89 -20.88 -7.18
N SER A 120 19.57 -19.64 -7.59
CA SER A 120 19.78 -18.43 -6.80
C SER A 120 18.76 -17.36 -7.20
N MET A 121 18.45 -16.45 -6.26
CA MET A 121 17.57 -15.31 -6.49
C MET A 121 17.98 -14.08 -5.68
N SER A 122 17.78 -12.89 -6.25
CA SER A 122 18.02 -11.60 -5.60
C SER A 122 17.00 -10.54 -6.03
N TRP A 123 16.43 -9.83 -5.05
CA TRP A 123 15.58 -8.68 -5.30
C TRP A 123 16.42 -7.49 -5.79
N GLY A 124 15.85 -6.67 -6.67
CA GLY A 124 16.33 -5.30 -6.90
C GLY A 124 16.06 -4.42 -5.68
N SER A 125 16.74 -3.27 -5.55
CA SER A 125 16.68 -2.42 -4.34
C SER A 125 15.26 -2.01 -3.95
N GLU A 126 14.44 -1.68 -4.94
CA GLU A 126 13.08 -1.21 -4.73
C GLU A 126 12.05 -2.35 -4.70
N GLY A 127 12.44 -3.62 -4.88
CA GLY A 127 11.52 -4.75 -4.84
C GLY A 127 10.50 -4.83 -5.98
N TYR A 128 10.70 -4.09 -7.09
CA TYR A 128 9.89 -4.25 -8.32
C TYR A 128 10.42 -5.37 -9.23
N HIS A 129 11.64 -5.83 -9.00
CA HIS A 129 12.29 -6.86 -9.80
C HIS A 129 12.88 -7.96 -8.92
N LEU A 130 12.72 -9.21 -9.35
CA LEU A 130 13.45 -10.36 -8.79
C LEU A 130 14.25 -11.03 -9.92
N TRP A 131 15.57 -11.02 -9.76
CA TRP A 131 16.49 -11.72 -10.67
C TRP A 131 16.70 -13.14 -10.19
N VAL A 132 16.64 -14.08 -11.12
CA VAL A 132 16.66 -15.52 -10.85
C VAL A 132 17.59 -16.22 -11.83
N ILE A 133 18.38 -17.16 -11.32
CA ILE A 133 19.18 -18.08 -12.14
C ILE A 133 18.44 -19.42 -12.23
N ASP A 134 18.07 -19.79 -13.46
CA ASP A 134 17.49 -21.08 -13.78
C ASP A 134 18.58 -22.16 -13.79
N ALA A 135 18.34 -23.21 -13.00
CA ALA A 135 19.19 -24.39 -12.90
C ALA A 135 18.82 -25.46 -13.94
N ASN A 136 17.74 -25.28 -14.71
CA ASN A 136 17.38 -26.21 -15.76
C ASN A 136 18.43 -26.21 -16.86
N ASN A 137 18.91 -27.41 -17.16
CA ASN A 137 19.84 -27.65 -18.25
C ASN A 137 19.03 -27.53 -19.55
N SER A 138 19.08 -26.40 -20.25
CA SER A 138 18.46 -26.27 -21.57
C SER A 138 19.23 -27.14 -22.58
N GLY A 139 19.01 -28.45 -22.50
CA GLY A 139 19.69 -29.49 -23.24
C GLY A 139 18.73 -30.37 -24.04
N ASN A 140 17.54 -29.89 -24.40
CA ASN A 140 16.69 -30.57 -25.38
C ASN A 140 17.08 -30.18 -26.81
N SER A 141 18.32 -30.51 -27.20
CA SER A 141 18.62 -30.80 -28.59
C SER A 141 19.23 -32.19 -28.62
N MET A 142 18.46 -33.19 -29.08
CA MET A 142 18.97 -34.49 -29.51
C MET A 142 20.04 -34.25 -30.57
N THR A 143 21.29 -34.09 -30.16
CA THR A 143 22.49 -34.22 -31.00
C THR A 143 23.68 -34.35 -30.06
N GLU A 144 24.21 -35.57 -30.04
CA GLU A 144 25.44 -35.95 -29.36
C GLU A 144 26.56 -34.94 -29.64
N SER A 145 27.01 -34.25 -28.60
CA SER A 145 28.37 -33.70 -28.55
C SER A 145 28.72 -33.46 -27.09
N LYS A 146 29.63 -34.30 -26.59
CA LYS A 146 30.30 -34.16 -25.29
C LYS A 146 31.18 -32.90 -25.35
N ASN A 147 30.58 -31.72 -25.10
CA ASN A 147 31.22 -30.45 -24.68
C ASN A 147 30.25 -29.26 -24.88
N LYS A 148 29.01 -29.34 -24.36
CA LYS A 148 28.15 -28.15 -24.25
C LYS A 148 28.21 -27.66 -22.82
N GLY A 149 28.90 -26.54 -22.59
CA GLY A 149 28.96 -25.88 -21.29
C GLY A 149 27.56 -25.66 -20.72
N GLN A 150 27.42 -25.81 -19.41
CA GLN A 150 26.16 -25.62 -18.69
C GLN A 150 25.64 -24.20 -18.96
N ARG A 151 24.55 -24.07 -19.73
CA ARG A 151 23.91 -22.79 -19.99
C ARG A 151 22.86 -22.57 -18.91
N PHE A 152 23.11 -21.59 -18.05
CA PHE A 152 22.13 -21.13 -17.07
C PHE A 152 21.25 -20.04 -17.69
N GLY A 153 19.94 -20.14 -17.50
CA GLY A 153 19.00 -19.07 -17.89
C GLY A 153 18.99 -17.98 -16.84
N ILE A 154 18.98 -16.70 -17.26
CA ILE A 154 18.72 -15.57 -16.36
C ILE A 154 17.30 -15.10 -16.61
N LEU A 155 16.47 -15.08 -15.56
CA LEU A 155 15.09 -14.65 -15.59
C LEU A 155 14.89 -13.43 -14.69
N GLN A 156 13.97 -12.56 -15.08
CA GLN A 156 13.55 -11.39 -14.29
C GLN A 156 12.04 -11.42 -14.11
N PHE A 157 11.58 -11.46 -12.86
CA PHE A 157 10.16 -11.31 -12.52
C PHE A 157 9.90 -9.85 -12.17
N GLN A 158 8.83 -9.29 -12.72
CA GLN A 158 8.39 -7.92 -12.46
C GLN A 158 7.19 -7.92 -11.52
N PHE A 159 7.19 -6.98 -10.57
CA PHE A 159 6.16 -6.85 -9.55
C PHE A 159 5.55 -5.46 -9.59
N ILE A 160 4.27 -5.42 -9.27
CA ILE A 160 3.52 -4.18 -9.02
C ILE A 160 3.05 -4.27 -7.57
N LYS A 161 3.17 -3.17 -6.84
CA LYS A 161 2.83 -3.12 -5.41
C LYS A 161 1.51 -2.42 -5.19
N SER A 162 0.80 -2.78 -4.12
CA SER A 162 -0.26 -1.90 -3.62
C SER A 162 0.36 -0.59 -3.13
N ALA A 163 -0.32 0.55 -3.36
CA ALA A 163 0.10 1.83 -2.79
C ALA A 163 0.20 1.78 -1.25
N LEU A 164 -0.58 0.91 -0.59
CA LEU A 164 -0.52 0.71 0.87
C LEU A 164 0.77 0.04 1.35
N ALA A 165 1.47 -0.71 0.48
CA ALA A 165 2.76 -1.31 0.85
C ALA A 165 3.85 -0.26 1.02
N VAL A 166 3.75 0.85 0.26
CA VAL A 166 4.73 1.94 0.25
C VAL A 166 4.25 3.17 1.04
N ASN A 167 2.93 3.35 1.16
CA ASN A 167 2.27 4.43 1.87
C ASN A 167 1.17 3.85 2.79
N PRO A 168 1.52 3.27 3.95
CA PRO A 168 0.61 2.43 4.73
C PRO A 168 -0.49 3.20 5.48
N CYS A 169 -0.36 4.52 5.60
CA CYS A 169 -1.26 5.36 6.40
C CYS A 169 -2.44 5.96 5.63
N ILE A 170 -2.59 5.64 4.34
CA ILE A 170 -3.70 6.06 3.47
C ILE A 170 -4.79 4.98 3.32
N SER A 171 -4.97 4.12 4.32
CA SER A 171 -5.87 2.96 4.28
C SER A 171 -7.36 3.28 4.10
N ASN A 172 -7.78 4.54 4.30
CA ASN A 172 -9.17 4.97 4.16
C ASN A 172 -9.57 5.28 2.70
N GLN A 173 -8.76 4.88 1.72
CA GLN A 173 -9.05 5.04 0.31
C GLN A 173 -9.93 3.90 -0.20
N GLU A 174 -11.02 4.25 -0.89
CA GLU A 174 -11.93 3.30 -1.54
C GLU A 174 -11.39 2.81 -2.89
N GLN A 175 -10.42 3.52 -3.45
CA GLN A 175 -9.86 3.25 -4.76
C GLN A 175 -8.68 2.28 -4.66
N VAL A 176 -8.60 1.32 -5.58
CA VAL A 176 -7.43 0.43 -5.68
C VAL A 176 -6.39 1.11 -6.57
N LEU A 177 -5.26 1.47 -5.95
CA LEU A 177 -4.08 2.02 -6.60
C LEU A 177 -2.93 1.03 -6.47
N LEU A 178 -2.37 0.62 -7.62
CA LEU A 178 -1.14 -0.13 -7.67
C LEU A 178 -0.02 0.74 -8.26
N GLN A 179 1.17 0.61 -7.68
CA GLN A 179 2.38 1.32 -8.05
C GLN A 179 3.37 0.33 -8.66
N GLY A 180 3.74 0.57 -9.92
CA GLY A 180 4.91 -0.04 -10.55
C GLY A 180 6.13 0.86 -10.39
N GLU A 181 7.22 0.50 -11.06
CA GLU A 181 8.42 1.35 -11.08
C GLU A 181 8.20 2.65 -11.87
N ASP A 182 7.55 2.56 -13.02
CA ASP A 182 7.47 3.66 -13.98
C ASP A 182 6.03 4.12 -14.24
N ARG A 183 5.05 3.42 -13.67
CA ARG A 183 3.63 3.62 -13.96
C ARG A 183 2.74 3.26 -12.78
N LEU A 184 1.52 3.78 -12.83
CA LEU A 184 0.47 3.53 -11.85
C LEU A 184 -0.69 2.79 -12.52
N TYR A 185 -1.32 1.88 -11.79
CA TYR A 185 -2.51 1.16 -12.22
C TYR A 185 -3.67 1.55 -11.32
N LEU A 186 -4.72 2.06 -11.95
CA LEU A 186 -5.87 2.64 -11.28
C LEU A 186 -7.10 1.81 -11.61
N ASN A 187 -7.83 1.41 -10.57
CA ASN A 187 -9.14 0.83 -10.71
C ASN A 187 -10.18 1.85 -10.23
N CYS A 188 -10.36 2.92 -11.01
CA CYS A 188 -11.41 3.88 -10.73
C CYS A 188 -12.74 3.24 -11.13
N GLY A 189 -13.74 3.22 -10.23
CA GLY A 189 -15.11 2.79 -10.58
C GLY A 189 -15.69 3.63 -11.73
N ASP A 190 -16.89 3.27 -12.23
CA ASP A 190 -17.58 3.84 -13.42
C ASP A 190 -17.87 5.35 -13.40
N VAL A 191 -17.28 6.10 -12.48
CA VAL A 191 -17.35 7.57 -12.38
C VAL A 191 -16.82 8.24 -13.66
N VAL A 192 -15.93 7.57 -14.41
CA VAL A 192 -15.40 8.10 -15.69
C VAL A 192 -16.40 7.97 -16.84
N GLN A 193 -17.37 7.04 -16.79
CA GLN A 193 -18.40 6.91 -17.83
C GLN A 193 -19.64 7.79 -17.56
N ALA A 194 -19.94 8.12 -16.30
CA ALA A 194 -21.12 8.92 -15.95
C ALA A 194 -21.00 10.42 -16.33
N GLN A 195 -19.84 10.91 -16.78
CA GLN A 195 -19.62 12.32 -17.13
C GLN A 195 -19.51 12.60 -18.63
N ASN A 196 -19.99 11.69 -19.49
CA ASN A 196 -20.30 12.03 -20.89
C ASN A 196 -21.79 12.37 -21.04
N PRO A 197 -22.23 13.64 -20.90
CA PRO A 197 -23.54 14.05 -21.34
C PRO A 197 -23.48 14.21 -22.86
N ARG A 198 -23.68 13.10 -23.60
CA ARG A 198 -24.07 13.16 -25.01
C ARG A 198 -25.41 12.45 -25.17
N SER A 199 -26.42 13.30 -25.37
CA SER A 199 -27.77 13.02 -25.85
C SER A 199 -28.57 11.97 -25.07
N SER A 200 -29.17 12.42 -23.97
CA SER A 200 -30.54 12.02 -23.66
C SER A 200 -31.47 12.55 -24.77
N SER A 201 -31.80 11.70 -25.74
CA SER A 201 -33.00 11.86 -26.55
C SER A 201 -34.02 10.80 -26.13
N ALA A 202 -35.09 11.28 -25.52
CA ALA A 202 -36.28 10.53 -25.20
C ALA A 202 -36.85 9.84 -26.44
N HIS A 203 -37.08 8.53 -26.35
CA HIS A 203 -38.23 7.88 -26.96
C HIS A 203 -38.63 6.71 -26.05
N ALA A 204 -39.60 7.00 -25.19
CA ALA A 204 -40.41 5.97 -24.57
C ALA A 204 -41.45 5.54 -25.62
N GLU A 205 -41.31 4.32 -26.14
CA GLU A 205 -42.43 3.64 -26.78
C GLU A 205 -42.59 2.24 -26.19
N HIS A 206 -43.74 2.06 -25.57
CA HIS A 206 -44.35 0.80 -25.20
C HIS A 206 -44.40 -0.17 -26.38
N LYS A 207 -44.07 -1.45 -26.16
CA LYS A 207 -44.89 -2.56 -26.70
C LYS A 207 -44.74 -3.86 -25.92
N THR A 208 -45.86 -4.56 -25.90
CA THR A 208 -46.33 -5.65 -25.05
C THR A 208 -45.92 -7.06 -25.49
N ILE A 209 -45.97 -7.97 -24.52
CA ILE A 209 -45.86 -9.44 -24.56
C ILE A 209 -46.64 -10.11 -25.72
N ARG A 210 -46.03 -11.12 -26.40
CA ARG A 210 -46.70 -12.37 -26.83
C ARG A 210 -45.74 -13.49 -27.30
N GLU A 211 -46.23 -14.72 -27.15
CA GLU A 211 -45.56 -16.03 -27.12
C GLU A 211 -45.15 -16.66 -28.47
N ARG A 212 -44.32 -17.72 -28.33
CA ARG A 212 -44.14 -18.95 -29.15
C ARG A 212 -43.25 -18.93 -30.42
N GLY A 213 -42.09 -19.59 -30.28
CA GLY A 213 -41.71 -20.78 -31.05
C GLY A 213 -40.78 -20.58 -32.26
N GLN A 214 -39.53 -21.03 -32.15
CA GLN A 214 -38.84 -21.97 -33.07
C GLN A 214 -37.33 -21.98 -32.81
N PHE A 215 -36.75 -23.19 -32.83
CA PHE A 215 -35.31 -23.43 -32.72
C PHE A 215 -34.59 -22.96 -33.99
N SER A 216 -33.57 -22.12 -33.83
CA SER A 216 -32.47 -21.96 -34.79
C SER A 216 -31.14 -21.87 -34.04
N TYR A 217 -30.18 -22.65 -34.50
CA TYR A 217 -28.83 -22.77 -33.95
C TYR A 217 -27.98 -21.64 -34.55
N GLU A 218 -27.88 -20.50 -33.87
CA GLU A 218 -26.98 -19.42 -34.23
C GLU A 218 -26.29 -18.85 -32.99
N SER A 219 -24.98 -18.70 -33.12
CA SER A 219 -24.00 -18.03 -32.24
C SER A 219 -24.59 -17.26 -31.05
N LEU A 220 -24.51 -17.84 -29.84
CA LEU A 220 -24.59 -17.06 -28.62
C LEU A 220 -23.33 -16.20 -28.52
N ASP A 221 -23.46 -14.97 -29.00
CA ASP A 221 -22.49 -13.92 -28.75
C ASP A 221 -22.22 -13.81 -27.24
N SER A 222 -20.94 -13.67 -26.94
CA SER A 222 -20.25 -13.55 -25.66
C SER A 222 -20.65 -12.34 -24.80
N GLN A 223 -21.86 -11.82 -24.96
CA GLN A 223 -22.34 -10.63 -24.25
C GLN A 223 -23.07 -10.95 -22.92
N GLY A 224 -23.40 -12.22 -22.64
CA GLY A 224 -24.18 -12.62 -21.46
C GLY A 224 -23.38 -13.04 -20.21
N LEU A 225 -22.08 -13.36 -20.33
CA LEU A 225 -21.25 -13.82 -19.20
C LEU A 225 -20.27 -12.74 -18.68
N SER A 226 -20.03 -11.69 -19.47
CA SER A 226 -19.15 -10.56 -19.10
C SER A 226 -19.74 -9.62 -18.04
N THR A 227 -21.03 -9.75 -17.71
CA THR A 227 -21.70 -8.95 -16.67
C THR A 227 -21.56 -9.55 -15.27
N LEU A 228 -21.17 -10.82 -15.14
CA LEU A 228 -20.91 -11.47 -13.85
C LEU A 228 -19.41 -11.50 -13.49
N LEU A 229 -18.54 -11.42 -14.48
CA LEU A 229 -17.10 -11.18 -14.32
C LEU A 229 -16.84 -9.70 -14.62
N GLY A 230 -17.00 -8.82 -13.63
CA GLY A 230 -16.76 -7.38 -13.79
C GLY A 230 -15.33 -7.09 -14.25
N HIS A 231 -15.09 -7.06 -15.57
CA HIS A 231 -13.81 -6.71 -16.18
C HIS A 231 -13.56 -5.21 -16.05
N ARG A 232 -13.23 -4.76 -14.84
CA ARG A 232 -12.66 -3.43 -14.63
C ARG A 232 -11.27 -3.41 -15.28
N HIS A 233 -11.16 -2.70 -16.40
CA HIS A 233 -9.89 -2.51 -17.07
C HIS A 233 -9.00 -1.61 -16.21
N TRP A 234 -7.73 -1.99 -16.02
CA TRP A 234 -6.77 -1.13 -15.34
C TRP A 234 -6.52 0.13 -16.18
N HIS A 235 -6.76 1.31 -15.60
CA HIS A 235 -6.28 2.54 -16.20
C HIS A 235 -4.81 2.72 -15.84
N VAL A 236 -3.94 2.58 -16.84
CA VAL A 236 -2.48 2.65 -16.67
C VAL A 236 -2.01 4.06 -16.98
N VAL A 237 -1.37 4.71 -16.00
CA VAL A 237 -0.81 6.05 -16.13
C VAL A 237 0.70 5.96 -16.02
N GLN A 238 1.39 6.27 -17.12
CA GLN A 238 2.85 6.39 -17.13
C GLN A 238 3.26 7.63 -16.33
N ILE A 239 4.22 7.47 -15.43
CA ILE A 239 4.84 8.59 -14.71
C ILE A 239 5.64 9.43 -15.70
N HIS A 240 5.57 10.75 -15.57
CA HIS A 240 6.21 11.65 -16.51
C HIS A 240 7.73 11.41 -16.57
N ASN A 241 8.26 11.12 -17.77
CA ASN A 241 9.66 10.70 -17.94
C ASN A 241 10.67 11.69 -17.33
N ILE A 242 10.46 13.01 -17.52
CA ILE A 242 11.33 14.04 -16.93
C ILE A 242 11.42 13.93 -15.41
N TYR A 243 10.28 13.64 -14.75
CA TYR A 243 10.28 13.48 -13.30
C TYR A 243 10.98 12.17 -12.91
N LEU A 244 10.70 11.08 -13.63
CA LEU A 244 11.24 9.75 -13.34
C LEU A 244 12.78 9.70 -13.51
N GLU A 245 13.32 10.35 -14.53
CA GLU A 245 14.76 10.36 -14.83
C GLU A 245 15.61 10.89 -13.67
N ILE A 246 15.10 11.91 -12.97
CA ILE A 246 15.83 12.61 -11.90
C ILE A 246 15.40 12.10 -10.51
N ASN A 247 14.12 11.72 -10.37
CA ASN A 247 13.52 11.38 -9.08
C ASN A 247 13.17 9.89 -8.90
N TRP A 248 13.70 9.00 -9.74
CA TRP A 248 13.69 7.56 -9.41
C TRP A 248 14.53 7.30 -8.15
N PRO A 249 14.09 6.45 -7.20
CA PRO A 249 12.88 5.64 -7.22
C PRO A 249 11.59 6.32 -6.75
N ILE A 250 10.44 5.84 -7.23
CA ILE A 250 9.13 6.24 -6.73
C ILE A 250 8.89 5.59 -5.36
N ARG A 251 8.81 6.44 -4.34
CA ARG A 251 8.72 6.07 -2.93
C ARG A 251 7.30 6.03 -2.40
N PHE A 252 6.44 6.96 -2.83
CA PHE A 252 5.03 7.00 -2.41
C PHE A 252 4.11 7.30 -3.58
N SER A 253 2.89 6.81 -3.49
CA SER A 253 1.78 7.26 -4.32
C SER A 253 0.51 7.38 -3.48
N ALA A 254 -0.39 8.26 -3.91
CA ALA A 254 -1.70 8.42 -3.29
C ALA A 254 -2.69 8.94 -4.32
N ILE A 255 -3.94 8.50 -4.21
CA ILE A 255 -5.07 8.98 -5.01
C ILE A 255 -6.03 9.78 -4.14
N ASP A 256 -6.65 10.81 -4.71
CA ASP A 256 -7.69 11.56 -4.02
C ASP A 256 -8.94 10.71 -3.79
N LYS A 257 -9.79 11.15 -2.86
CA LYS A 257 -11.02 10.41 -2.49
C LYS A 257 -11.94 10.15 -3.69
N MET A 258 -11.96 11.06 -4.66
CA MET A 258 -12.81 10.98 -5.85
C MET A 258 -12.22 10.11 -6.97
N GLY A 259 -10.96 9.65 -6.85
CA GLY A 259 -10.32 8.86 -7.89
C GLY A 259 -9.96 9.65 -9.15
N GLN A 260 -9.84 10.97 -9.05
CA GLN A 260 -9.63 11.89 -10.18
C GLN A 260 -8.22 12.46 -10.25
N ASN A 261 -7.48 12.46 -9.14
CA ASN A 261 -6.13 13.00 -9.08
C ASN A 261 -5.21 12.05 -8.32
N VAL A 262 -4.02 11.84 -8.85
CA VAL A 262 -3.02 10.95 -8.28
C VAL A 262 -1.74 11.74 -8.07
N ALA A 263 -1.08 11.54 -6.95
CA ALA A 263 0.24 12.12 -6.68
C ALA A 263 1.26 10.99 -6.51
N VAL A 264 2.48 11.26 -6.96
CA VAL A 264 3.65 10.39 -6.79
C VAL A 264 4.79 11.19 -6.20
N VAL A 265 5.58 10.51 -5.37
CA VAL A 265 6.75 11.05 -4.73
C VAL A 265 7.93 10.16 -5.11
N GLY A 266 8.98 10.79 -5.62
CA GLY A 266 10.25 10.15 -5.96
C GLY A 266 11.30 10.29 -4.87
N LYS A 267 12.57 10.24 -5.28
CA LYS A 267 13.72 10.57 -4.45
C LYS A 267 13.64 12.00 -3.90
N PHE A 268 13.25 12.94 -4.75
CA PHE A 268 12.98 14.33 -4.39
C PHE A 268 11.66 14.81 -4.95
N GLY A 269 11.08 15.81 -4.28
CA GLY A 269 9.86 16.45 -4.72
C GLY A 269 8.66 15.51 -4.81
N PHE A 270 7.66 15.96 -5.55
CA PHE A 270 6.51 15.17 -5.95
C PHE A 270 5.95 15.69 -7.26
N ALA A 271 5.15 14.86 -7.93
CA ALA A 271 4.38 15.24 -9.10
C ALA A 271 2.94 14.78 -8.91
N HIS A 272 1.98 15.42 -9.58
CA HIS A 272 0.61 14.93 -9.57
C HIS A 272 -0.03 14.94 -10.96
N TYR A 273 -0.88 13.96 -11.20
CA TYR A 273 -1.60 13.73 -12.43
C TYR A 273 -3.09 13.95 -12.20
N SER A 274 -3.74 14.63 -13.15
CA SER A 274 -5.20 14.73 -13.17
C SER A 274 -5.74 13.81 -14.26
N LEU A 275 -6.60 12.85 -13.87
CA LEU A 275 -7.28 11.96 -14.81
C LEU A 275 -8.22 12.74 -15.75
N PHE A 276 -8.79 13.84 -15.27
CA PHE A 276 -9.69 14.67 -16.06
C PHE A 276 -8.95 15.39 -17.20
N SER A 277 -7.87 16.11 -16.89
CA SER A 277 -7.11 16.85 -17.91
C SER A 277 -6.07 16.01 -18.64
N LYS A 278 -5.79 14.81 -18.12
CA LYS A 278 -4.74 13.89 -18.56
C LYS A 278 -3.35 14.50 -18.56
N LYS A 279 -3.08 15.43 -17.64
CA LYS A 279 -1.81 16.16 -17.54
C LYS A 279 -1.14 15.92 -16.19
N TRP A 280 0.18 15.79 -16.26
CA TRP A 280 1.07 15.88 -15.10
C TRP A 280 1.35 17.34 -14.78
N LYS A 281 1.39 17.67 -13.48
CA LYS A 281 1.92 18.91 -12.96
C LYS A 281 3.21 18.61 -12.22
N LEU A 282 4.26 19.34 -12.60
CA LEU A 282 5.62 19.25 -12.06
C LEU A 282 5.99 20.59 -11.41
N PHE A 283 7.06 20.59 -10.62
CA PHE A 283 7.63 21.83 -10.10
C PHE A 283 8.18 22.69 -11.25
N GLY A 284 7.80 23.97 -11.26
CA GLY A 284 8.40 24.93 -12.20
C GLY A 284 9.86 25.23 -11.87
N ASN A 285 10.21 25.14 -10.58
CA ASN A 285 11.56 25.34 -10.08
C ASN A 285 12.17 24.01 -9.60
N ILE A 286 13.04 23.42 -10.43
CA ILE A 286 13.73 22.15 -10.14
C ILE A 286 14.58 22.25 -8.88
N THR A 287 15.14 23.42 -8.56
CA THR A 287 15.93 23.59 -7.33
C THR A 287 15.06 23.41 -6.08
N GLN A 288 13.82 23.90 -6.10
CA GLN A 288 12.88 23.67 -4.99
C GLN A 288 12.49 22.19 -4.89
N GLU A 289 12.30 21.52 -6.02
CA GLU A 289 11.98 20.09 -6.08
C GLU A 289 13.11 19.25 -5.47
N GLN A 290 14.35 19.48 -5.92
CA GLN A 290 15.55 18.74 -5.50
C GLN A 290 15.98 19.09 -4.05
N ASN A 291 15.48 20.18 -3.48
CA ASN A 291 15.75 20.57 -2.10
C ASN A 291 14.79 19.90 -1.08
N MET A 292 13.86 19.06 -1.55
CA MET A 292 12.83 18.46 -0.72
C MET A 292 12.84 16.94 -0.82
N THR A 293 13.06 16.25 0.29
CA THR A 293 12.91 14.79 0.40
C THR A 293 11.70 14.47 1.25
N VAL A 294 10.69 13.82 0.68
CA VAL A 294 9.51 13.40 1.46
C VAL A 294 9.87 12.19 2.33
N THR A 295 9.63 12.29 3.63
CA THR A 295 10.06 11.33 4.65
C THR A 295 8.87 10.55 5.20
N GLY A 296 7.84 11.26 5.65
CA GLY A 296 6.70 10.66 6.36
C GLY A 296 5.58 10.10 5.47
N GLY A 297 5.53 10.49 4.21
CA GLY A 297 4.52 10.00 3.25
C GLY A 297 3.74 11.11 2.56
N LEU A 298 2.71 10.69 1.84
CA LEU A 298 1.91 11.51 0.92
C LEU A 298 0.42 11.26 1.17
N ALA A 299 -0.37 12.32 1.32
CA ALA A 299 -1.81 12.20 1.47
C ALA A 299 -2.56 13.30 0.72
N TRP A 300 -3.83 13.01 0.40
CA TRP A 300 -4.77 14.00 -0.12
C TRP A 300 -5.72 14.44 1.00
N TRP A 301 -5.93 15.75 1.12
CA TRP A 301 -6.98 16.33 1.93
C TRP A 301 -7.77 17.32 1.09
N ASN A 302 -9.01 16.96 0.72
CA ASN A 302 -9.81 17.70 -0.24
C ASN A 302 -9.03 17.95 -1.55
N ASP A 303 -8.86 19.22 -1.94
CA ASP A 303 -8.09 19.63 -3.13
C ASP A 303 -6.59 19.82 -2.86
N PHE A 304 -6.12 19.49 -1.65
CA PHE A 304 -4.75 19.71 -1.22
C PHE A 304 -3.95 18.42 -1.14
N ILE A 305 -2.68 18.53 -1.53
CA ILE A 305 -1.66 17.52 -1.36
C ILE A 305 -0.90 17.86 -0.08
N VAL A 306 -0.83 16.91 0.84
CA VAL A 306 -0.16 17.04 2.13
C VAL A 306 1.03 16.09 2.14
N ILE A 307 2.20 16.62 2.48
CA ILE A 307 3.44 15.86 2.58
C ILE A 307 4.21 16.22 3.85
N ALA A 308 4.83 15.22 4.45
CA ALA A 308 5.84 15.43 5.47
C ALA A 308 7.22 15.22 4.83
N CYS A 309 8.07 16.24 4.88
CA CYS A 309 9.32 16.27 4.14
C CYS A 309 10.45 16.98 4.89
N TYR A 310 11.67 16.55 4.59
CA TYR A 310 12.90 17.20 5.00
C TYR A 310 13.35 18.22 3.95
N ASN A 311 13.56 19.46 4.39
CA ASN A 311 14.16 20.53 3.60
C ASN A 311 15.69 20.45 3.74
N LEU A 312 16.39 20.15 2.65
CA LEU A 312 17.84 19.88 2.67
C LEU A 312 18.68 21.14 2.94
N SER A 313 18.24 22.31 2.44
CA SER A 313 18.93 23.59 2.61
C SER A 313 18.83 24.08 4.05
N ASP A 314 17.62 24.08 4.60
CA ASP A 314 17.37 24.56 5.98
C ASP A 314 17.63 23.49 7.05
N ARG A 315 17.86 22.24 6.61
CA ARG A 315 18.05 21.06 7.47
C ARG A 315 16.94 20.89 8.50
N GLN A 316 15.71 21.07 8.05
CA GLN A 316 14.53 21.13 8.91
C GLN A 316 13.41 20.25 8.34
N GLU A 317 12.71 19.57 9.24
CA GLU A 317 11.48 18.85 8.91
C GLU A 317 10.31 19.80 8.79
N GLU A 318 9.49 19.56 7.78
CA GLU A 318 8.39 20.42 7.40
C GLU A 318 7.16 19.60 7.02
N LEU A 319 5.99 20.10 7.42
CA LEU A 319 4.70 19.69 6.92
C LEU A 319 4.29 20.71 5.86
N ARG A 320 4.19 20.27 4.60
CA ARG A 320 3.82 21.13 3.48
C ARG A 320 2.48 20.74 2.90
N VAL A 321 1.72 21.76 2.51
CA VAL A 321 0.40 21.62 1.90
C VAL A 321 0.32 22.44 0.63
N TYR A 322 0.06 21.77 -0.48
CA TYR A 322 -0.02 22.36 -1.82
C TYR A 322 -1.44 22.23 -2.37
N LEU A 323 -1.98 23.30 -2.94
CA LEU A 323 -3.27 23.25 -3.64
C LEU A 323 -3.08 22.65 -5.04
N ARG A 324 -3.86 21.64 -5.41
CA ARG A 324 -3.73 20.96 -6.71
C ARG A 324 -3.92 21.85 -7.93
N THR A 325 -4.67 22.96 -7.80
CA THR A 325 -4.94 23.89 -8.90
C THR A 325 -3.83 24.94 -9.06
N ALA A 326 -3.10 25.28 -7.98
CA ALA A 326 -1.98 26.21 -8.01
C ALA A 326 -0.75 25.61 -8.72
N ASN A 327 0.22 26.47 -9.04
CA ASN A 327 1.52 26.01 -9.51
C ASN A 327 2.26 25.28 -8.38
N LEU A 328 3.01 24.23 -8.72
CA LEU A 328 3.90 23.57 -7.77
C LEU A 328 5.13 24.45 -7.56
N ASP A 329 5.02 25.34 -6.58
CA ASP A 329 6.06 26.25 -6.10
C ASP A 329 5.82 26.49 -4.60
N ASN A 330 6.92 26.62 -3.84
CA ASN A 330 6.87 26.89 -2.40
C ASN A 330 6.17 28.21 -2.06
N ALA A 331 6.13 29.18 -2.97
CA ALA A 331 5.39 30.43 -2.78
C ALA A 331 3.87 30.24 -2.62
N PHE A 332 3.32 29.13 -3.13
CA PHE A 332 1.89 28.79 -3.02
C PHE A 332 1.62 27.70 -1.98
N ALA A 333 2.65 27.23 -1.28
CA ALA A 333 2.55 26.20 -0.27
C ALA A 333 2.32 26.79 1.12
N HIS A 334 1.51 26.11 1.92
CA HIS A 334 1.53 26.32 3.36
C HIS A 334 2.60 25.42 3.98
N ILE A 335 3.59 26.02 4.67
CA ILE A 335 4.74 25.31 5.24
C ILE A 335 4.73 25.49 6.76
N THR A 336 4.70 24.39 7.50
CA THR A 336 4.80 24.37 8.96
C THR A 336 6.05 23.59 9.37
N LYS A 337 6.92 24.18 10.19
CA LYS A 337 8.11 23.49 10.71
C LYS A 337 7.71 22.44 11.75
N VAL A 338 8.34 21.28 11.68
CA VAL A 338 8.14 20.12 12.58
C VAL A 338 9.42 19.88 13.36
N GLN A 339 9.32 19.51 14.63
CA GLN A 339 10.49 19.49 15.54
C GLN A 339 11.38 18.24 15.38
N ALA A 340 10.91 17.17 14.74
CA ALA A 340 11.66 15.92 14.57
C ALA A 340 11.28 15.22 13.24
N GLU A 341 12.13 14.30 12.79
CA GLU A 341 11.93 13.51 11.57
C GLU A 341 10.58 12.80 11.57
N THR A 342 9.79 13.03 10.53
CA THR A 342 8.49 12.39 10.39
C THR A 342 8.65 11.07 9.63
N LEU A 343 8.20 9.98 10.23
CA LEU A 343 8.26 8.64 9.65
C LEU A 343 6.95 8.20 9.01
N LEU A 344 5.81 8.66 9.54
CA LEU A 344 4.49 8.35 8.99
C LEU A 344 3.58 9.59 9.02
N LEU A 345 2.84 9.77 7.93
CA LEU A 345 1.80 10.78 7.75
C LEU A 345 0.47 10.08 7.51
N SER A 346 -0.54 10.39 8.32
CA SER A 346 -1.93 10.01 8.08
C SER A 346 -2.84 11.22 8.15
N ILE A 347 -4.01 11.11 7.53
CA ILE A 347 -5.07 12.10 7.61
C ILE A 347 -6.37 11.40 7.94
N PHE A 348 -7.01 11.86 9.01
CA PHE A 348 -8.35 11.45 9.40
C PHE A 348 -9.24 12.69 9.45
N ARG A 349 -10.14 12.82 8.47
CA ARG A 349 -10.98 14.01 8.29
C ARG A 349 -10.11 15.27 8.18
N ASP A 350 -10.22 16.19 9.13
CA ASP A 350 -9.49 17.45 9.21
C ASP A 350 -8.33 17.41 10.22
N ILE A 351 -7.89 16.20 10.59
CA ILE A 351 -6.77 15.97 11.50
C ILE A 351 -5.63 15.30 10.73
N ILE A 352 -4.49 15.98 10.69
CA ILE A 352 -3.21 15.43 10.24
C ILE A 352 -2.53 14.77 11.43
N ILE A 353 -2.04 13.55 11.22
CA ILE A 353 -1.36 12.74 12.23
C ILE A 353 0.06 12.49 11.74
N LEU A 354 1.04 12.95 12.51
CA LEU A 354 2.45 12.69 12.25
C LEU A 354 3.00 11.74 13.32
N PHE A 355 3.62 10.65 12.91
CA PHE A 355 4.46 9.83 13.79
C PHE A 355 5.93 10.15 13.52
N ARG A 356 6.68 10.47 14.57
CA ARG A 356 8.06 10.97 14.47
C ARG A 356 9.08 9.98 15.03
N ALA A 357 10.35 10.19 14.66
CA ALA A 357 11.48 9.34 15.05
C ALA A 357 11.74 9.29 16.57
N ASP A 358 11.27 10.28 17.33
CA ASP A 358 11.31 10.31 18.80
C ASP A 358 10.15 9.52 19.46
N CYS A 359 9.44 8.69 18.68
CA CYS A 359 8.25 7.93 19.08
C CYS A 359 7.10 8.81 19.58
N SER A 360 7.01 10.06 19.12
CA SER A 360 5.86 10.91 19.42
C SER A 360 4.83 10.91 18.29
N ILE A 361 3.58 11.16 18.64
CA ILE A 361 2.46 11.36 17.73
C ILE A 361 1.99 12.81 17.88
N CYS A 362 2.06 13.57 16.79
CA CYS A 362 1.58 14.94 16.72
C CYS A 362 0.29 15.01 15.91
N LEU A 363 -0.75 15.60 16.51
CA LEU A 363 -2.04 15.85 15.89
C LEU A 363 -2.12 17.32 15.52
N TYR A 364 -2.44 17.60 14.26
CA TYR A 364 -2.67 18.95 13.76
C TYR A 364 -4.08 19.06 13.16
N SER A 365 -4.77 20.17 13.41
CA SER A 365 -5.97 20.52 12.66
C SER A 365 -5.56 21.20 11.37
N ILE A 366 -6.13 20.76 10.25
CA ILE A 366 -6.07 21.45 8.97
C ILE A 366 -7.42 22.09 8.68
N LYS A 367 -7.42 23.37 8.30
CA LYS A 367 -8.63 24.11 7.92
C LYS A 367 -8.43 24.84 6.61
N ARG A 368 -9.47 24.87 5.79
CA ARG A 368 -9.49 25.67 4.55
C ARG A 368 -9.73 27.14 4.92
N LYS A 369 -8.91 28.02 4.38
CA LYS A 369 -9.03 29.47 4.49
C LYS A 369 -9.43 30.03 3.14
N SER A 370 -10.53 30.78 3.12
CA SER A 370 -11.21 31.35 1.94
C SER A 370 -11.84 30.32 0.99
N ASP A 371 -13.05 30.62 0.51
CA ASP A 371 -13.79 29.83 -0.48
C ASP A 371 -13.57 30.34 -1.93
N GLY A 372 -12.58 31.21 -2.14
CA GLY A 372 -12.23 31.73 -3.46
C GLY A 372 -11.55 30.68 -4.35
N PRO A 373 -11.16 31.04 -5.58
CA PRO A 373 -10.54 30.11 -6.54
C PRO A 373 -9.15 29.59 -6.11
N ASN A 374 -8.46 30.32 -5.23
CA ASN A 374 -7.16 29.95 -4.67
C ASN A 374 -7.25 29.83 -3.14
N PRO A 375 -7.95 28.81 -2.62
CA PRO A 375 -8.07 28.62 -1.18
C PRO A 375 -6.70 28.31 -0.58
N THR A 376 -6.44 28.87 0.59
CA THR A 376 -5.24 28.56 1.39
C THR A 376 -5.62 27.62 2.53
N THR A 377 -4.63 27.12 3.26
CA THR A 377 -4.86 26.32 4.46
C THR A 377 -4.25 26.98 5.69
N SER A 378 -4.76 26.59 6.85
CA SER A 378 -4.07 26.80 8.12
C SER A 378 -3.94 25.52 8.88
N ILE A 379 -2.76 25.33 9.46
CA ILE A 379 -2.43 24.20 10.29
C ILE A 379 -2.24 24.71 11.72
N GLN A 380 -2.82 24.01 12.69
CA GLN A 380 -2.66 24.29 14.11
C GLN A 380 -2.36 22.99 14.86
N VAL A 381 -1.34 22.99 15.72
CA VAL A 381 -1.06 21.86 16.62
C VAL A 381 -2.23 21.71 17.60
N LEU A 382 -2.80 20.52 17.67
CA LEU A 382 -3.85 20.17 18.62
C LEU A 382 -3.25 19.50 19.86
N GLN A 383 -2.40 18.50 19.63
CA GLN A 383 -1.85 17.68 20.71
C GLN A 383 -0.57 17.00 20.26
N GLU A 384 0.31 16.76 21.21
CA GLU A 384 1.48 15.90 21.07
C GLU A 384 1.46 14.84 22.17
N VAL A 385 1.71 13.59 21.80
CA VAL A 385 1.70 12.44 22.71
C VAL A 385 2.99 11.65 22.53
N SER A 386 3.76 11.46 23.59
CA SER A 386 4.94 10.60 23.55
C SER A 386 4.55 9.13 23.77
N MET A 387 4.97 8.26 22.87
CA MET A 387 4.78 6.81 22.93
C MET A 387 6.08 6.05 23.22
N SER A 388 7.15 6.76 23.59
CA SER A 388 8.49 6.20 23.84
C SER A 388 8.52 5.09 24.90
N ARG A 389 7.56 5.07 25.83
CA ARG A 389 7.43 4.01 26.85
C ARG A 389 6.81 2.72 26.32
N TYR A 390 6.07 2.79 25.22
CA TYR A 390 5.32 1.67 24.64
C TYR A 390 5.94 1.14 23.35
N ILE A 391 6.70 1.97 22.65
CA ILE A 391 7.32 1.66 21.37
C ILE A 391 8.81 1.46 21.60
N PRO A 392 9.34 0.23 21.47
CA PRO A 392 10.77 -0.03 21.67
C PRO A 392 11.67 0.67 20.66
N HIS A 393 11.18 0.81 19.42
CA HIS A 393 11.90 1.46 18.34
C HIS A 393 10.93 2.00 17.29
N PRO A 394 11.10 3.23 16.77
CA PRO A 394 10.11 3.90 15.94
C PRO A 394 9.88 3.19 14.60
N PHE A 395 10.92 2.59 14.00
CA PHE A 395 10.80 1.87 12.73
C PHE A 395 9.95 0.58 12.79
N LEU A 396 9.56 0.13 13.98
CA LEU A 396 8.62 -0.98 14.15
C LEU A 396 7.17 -0.53 13.92
N VAL A 397 6.89 0.77 13.97
CA VAL A 397 5.55 1.30 13.69
C VAL A 397 5.32 1.28 12.20
N VAL A 398 4.37 0.46 11.76
CA VAL A 398 4.01 0.27 10.37
C VAL A 398 2.95 1.27 9.94
N SER A 399 1.98 1.56 10.81
CA SER A 399 0.94 2.55 10.55
C SER A 399 0.40 3.15 11.84
N VAL A 400 -0.07 4.40 11.73
CA VAL A 400 -0.79 5.12 12.77
C VAL A 400 -2.07 5.65 12.15
N THR A 401 -3.21 5.40 12.79
CA THR A 401 -4.50 5.96 12.34
C THR A 401 -5.36 6.33 13.54
N LEU A 402 -6.29 7.27 13.32
CA LEU A 402 -7.32 7.60 14.30
C LEU A 402 -8.58 6.80 14.00
N THR A 403 -9.27 6.39 15.07
CA THR A 403 -10.56 5.72 14.98
C THR A 403 -11.55 6.28 16.01
N SER A 404 -12.83 6.21 15.66
CA SER A 404 -13.94 6.49 16.57
C SER A 404 -14.31 5.28 17.43
N VAL A 405 -13.73 4.10 17.17
CA VAL A 405 -14.00 2.87 17.92
C VAL A 405 -13.55 3.00 19.38
N ARG A 406 -14.42 2.56 20.30
CA ARG A 406 -14.14 2.46 21.74
C ARG A 406 -14.28 1.02 22.23
N THR A 407 -13.51 0.65 23.24
CA THR A 407 -13.56 -0.68 23.91
C THR A 407 -14.44 -0.71 25.16
N GLU A 408 -15.11 0.40 25.52
CA GLU A 408 -15.99 0.44 26.70
C GLU A 408 -17.18 -0.52 26.53
N THR A 409 -17.18 -1.62 27.29
CA THR A 409 -18.29 -2.57 27.43
C THR A 409 -19.38 -2.09 28.43
N GLY A 410 -19.31 -0.83 28.88
CA GLY A 410 -20.22 -0.29 29.89
C GLY A 410 -21.43 0.41 29.30
N ILE A 411 -22.62 -0.18 29.51
CA ILE A 411 -23.92 0.50 29.36
C ILE A 411 -23.96 1.64 30.39
N SER A 412 -23.45 2.82 30.02
CA SER A 412 -23.77 4.06 30.71
C SER A 412 -24.53 4.93 29.73
N LEU A 413 -25.86 4.83 29.79
CA LEU A 413 -26.82 5.80 29.27
C LEU A 413 -26.56 7.16 29.92
N LYS A 414 -25.56 7.90 29.44
CA LYS A 414 -25.42 9.33 29.69
C LYS A 414 -25.45 10.06 28.35
N MET A 415 -26.25 11.13 28.35
CA MET A 415 -26.74 11.92 27.22
C MET A 415 -25.70 12.19 26.11
N PRO A 416 -26.15 12.42 24.86
CA PRO A 416 -25.29 12.69 23.71
C PRO A 416 -24.64 14.07 23.82
N GLN A 417 -23.64 14.21 24.69
CA GLN A 417 -22.66 15.27 24.57
C GLN A 417 -21.74 14.88 23.42
N GLN A 418 -21.80 15.66 22.33
CA GLN A 418 -20.94 15.64 21.13
C GLN A 418 -19.99 14.44 21.06
N ALA A 419 -20.32 13.46 20.21
CA ALA A 419 -19.37 12.42 19.84
C ALA A 419 -18.04 13.08 19.44
N CYS A 420 -17.00 12.92 20.25
CA CYS A 420 -15.68 13.39 19.87
C CYS A 420 -15.25 12.46 18.72
N GLU A 421 -15.04 13.03 17.54
CA GLU A 421 -15.08 12.23 16.31
C GLU A 421 -13.87 11.29 16.13
N ALA A 422 -12.83 11.45 16.95
CA ALA A 422 -11.65 10.59 17.00
C ALA A 422 -11.15 10.48 18.45
N GLU A 423 -11.25 9.30 19.04
CA GLU A 423 -10.99 9.11 20.48
C GLU A 423 -9.89 8.09 20.79
N SER A 424 -9.60 7.24 19.81
CA SER A 424 -8.61 6.19 19.93
C SER A 424 -7.57 6.32 18.82
N ILE A 425 -6.31 6.16 19.17
CA ILE A 425 -5.20 6.00 18.23
C ILE A 425 -4.96 4.51 18.05
N MET A 426 -4.94 4.05 16.81
CA MET A 426 -4.56 2.70 16.43
C MET A 426 -3.14 2.70 15.90
N LEU A 427 -2.31 1.83 16.46
CA LEU A 427 -0.92 1.62 16.05
C LEU A 427 -0.76 0.19 15.58
N ASN A 428 -0.18 0.01 14.40
CA ASN A 428 0.34 -1.28 13.97
C ASN A 428 1.84 -1.32 14.29
N LEU A 429 2.21 -2.06 15.34
CA LEU A 429 3.58 -2.27 15.77
C LEU A 429 4.05 -3.65 15.30
N ALA A 430 4.80 -3.70 14.20
CA ALA A 430 5.34 -4.94 13.64
C ALA A 430 4.30 -6.06 13.43
N GLY A 431 3.05 -5.71 13.10
CA GLY A 431 1.92 -6.65 12.93
C GLY A 431 1.01 -6.76 14.14
N GLN A 432 1.44 -6.27 15.30
CA GLN A 432 0.62 -6.23 16.52
C GLN A 432 -0.19 -4.94 16.55
N LEU A 433 -1.49 -5.07 16.79
CA LEU A 433 -2.40 -3.94 16.85
C LEU A 433 -2.50 -3.42 18.29
N ILE A 434 -2.18 -2.15 18.52
CA ILE A 434 -2.29 -1.48 19.82
C ILE A 434 -3.31 -0.36 19.68
N MET A 435 -4.32 -0.35 20.55
CA MET A 435 -5.28 0.75 20.67
C MET A 435 -4.94 1.58 21.90
N VAL A 436 -4.75 2.88 21.71
CA VAL A 436 -4.52 3.86 22.78
C VAL A 436 -5.72 4.77 22.85
N GLN A 437 -6.38 4.80 24.00
CA GLN A 437 -7.56 5.61 24.22
C GLN A 437 -7.24 6.79 25.14
N ARG A 438 -7.91 7.92 24.92
CA ARG A 438 -7.83 9.05 25.85
C ARG A 438 -8.54 8.71 27.16
N ASP A 439 -7.84 8.86 28.27
CA ASP A 439 -8.44 8.79 29.60
C ASP A 439 -9.28 10.04 29.86
N ARG A 440 -10.58 9.85 30.13
CA ARG A 440 -11.55 10.92 30.42
C ARG A 440 -11.71 11.19 31.93
N SER A 441 -10.94 10.53 32.80
CA SER A 441 -11.05 10.67 34.26
C SER A 441 -10.42 11.95 34.83
N GLY A 442 -9.67 12.71 34.03
CA GLY A 442 -9.05 13.98 34.43
C GLY A 442 -9.99 15.20 34.36
N PRO A 443 -9.69 16.30 35.07
CA PRO A 443 -10.51 17.52 35.07
C PRO A 443 -10.57 18.11 33.66
N GLN A 444 -11.76 18.06 33.04
CA GLN A 444 -12.00 18.66 31.74
C GLN A 444 -11.95 20.19 31.87
N ILE A 445 -10.99 20.83 31.19
CA ILE A 445 -11.01 22.27 30.99
C ILE A 445 -12.23 22.56 30.12
N ARG A 446 -13.31 23.08 30.72
CA ARG A 446 -14.48 23.58 30.00
C ARG A 446 -14.03 24.64 29.00
N GLU A 447 -14.15 24.34 27.71
CA GLU A 447 -14.10 25.36 26.67
C GLU A 447 -15.21 26.39 26.99
N LYS A 448 -14.81 27.64 27.23
CA LYS A 448 -15.75 28.77 27.34
C LYS A 448 -16.42 28.93 25.99
N GLU A 449 -17.71 28.64 25.91
CA GLU A 449 -18.56 29.03 24.79
C GLU A 449 -18.45 30.55 24.58
N SER A 450 -17.77 30.97 23.52
CA SER A 450 -17.85 32.34 23.02
C SER A 450 -18.95 32.41 21.96
N SER A 451 -20.19 32.63 22.38
CA SER A 451 -21.27 33.01 21.46
C SER A 451 -21.13 34.49 21.06
N PRO A 452 -21.02 34.84 19.77
CA PRO A 452 -21.12 36.22 19.32
C PRO A 452 -22.59 36.50 19.00
N ASN A 453 -23.37 37.09 19.91
CA ASN A 453 -24.69 37.59 19.58
C ASN A 453 -24.77 39.11 19.68
N GLN A 454 -25.25 39.65 18.56
CA GLN A 454 -25.41 41.03 18.13
C GLN A 454 -26.06 41.96 19.15
N ARG A 455 -25.61 43.23 19.06
CA ARG A 455 -26.31 44.44 19.53
C ARG A 455 -27.82 44.40 19.27
N LYS A 456 -28.61 44.83 20.25
CA LYS A 456 -29.74 45.74 20.03
C LYS A 456 -29.78 46.80 21.13
N LEU A 457 -29.86 48.06 20.69
CA LEU A 457 -30.28 49.23 21.47
C LEU A 457 -31.72 49.06 21.98
N VAL A 458 -32.03 49.80 23.06
CA VAL A 458 -33.18 50.66 23.40
C VAL A 458 -33.27 50.58 24.94
N SER A 459 -33.21 51.64 25.75
CA SER A 459 -33.58 53.06 25.63
C SER A 459 -32.58 53.97 26.35
#